data_AF-A0A6I3W7W8-F1
#
_entry.id   AF-A0A6I3W7W8-F1
#
_cell.length_a   1.000
_cell.length_b   1.000
_cell.length_c   1.000
_cell.angle_alpha   90.00
_cell.angle_beta   90.00
_cell.angle_gamma   90.00
#
_symmetry.space_group_name_H-M   'P 1'
#
loop_
_entity.id
_entity.type
_entity.pdbx_description
1 polymer ?
#
loop_
_entity_poly.entity_id
_entity_poly.type
_entity_poly.pdbx_seq_one_letter_code
_entity_poly.pdbx_strand_id
1 'polypeptide(L)'
;MDTEKTVDQADSGVAHILFLKNGKAHFVESTNVSASLRHFAVYTADAGSVTAEYGQTLFPRAEPYVFDLPGAPYNIDYRDEEGVYFIRPLSGQIIVHSENAGPPNTYINKIAFINIRFESEGREITINGTGKATFIF
;
A
#
# COMPACT_ATOMS: atom_id res chain seq x y z
N MET A 1 8.27 -26.31 -21.08
CA MET A 1 7.54 -26.29 -19.80
C MET A 1 7.36 -24.82 -19.48
N ASP A 2 6.33 -24.22 -20.07
CA ASP A 2 6.05 -22.80 -19.90
C ASP A 2 5.54 -22.61 -18.48
N THR A 3 6.26 -21.83 -17.70
CA THR A 3 5.75 -21.30 -16.44
C THR A 3 4.71 -20.27 -16.83
N GLU A 4 3.43 -20.63 -16.73
CA GLU A 4 2.33 -19.68 -16.75
C GLU A 4 2.69 -18.56 -15.77
N LYS A 5 3.08 -17.39 -16.30
CA LYS A 5 3.07 -16.15 -15.53
C LYS A 5 1.61 -15.96 -15.13
N THR A 6 1.33 -16.10 -13.84
CA THR A 6 0.05 -15.75 -13.24
C THR A 6 -0.40 -14.37 -13.75
N VAL A 7 -1.66 -14.31 -14.16
CA VAL A 7 -2.30 -13.25 -14.96
C VAL A 7 -2.42 -11.90 -14.23
N ASP A 8 -2.02 -11.85 -12.95
CA ASP A 8 -1.98 -10.64 -12.11
C ASP A 8 -0.72 -9.79 -12.37
N GLN A 9 -0.40 -9.46 -13.63
CA GLN A 9 0.63 -8.45 -13.88
C GLN A 9 0.05 -7.07 -13.52
N ALA A 10 0.44 -6.56 -12.35
CA ALA A 10 0.33 -5.15 -12.05
C ALA A 10 1.28 -4.37 -12.97
N ASP A 11 0.75 -3.46 -13.77
CA ASP A 11 1.55 -2.44 -14.44
C ASP A 11 1.94 -1.41 -13.38
N SER A 12 3.25 -1.27 -13.19
CA SER A 12 3.84 -0.60 -12.04
C SER A 12 3.46 0.88 -12.06
N GLY A 13 2.73 1.36 -11.04
CA GLY A 13 2.45 2.79 -10.92
C GLY A 13 3.44 3.51 -10.01
N VAL A 14 3.12 4.77 -9.71
CA VAL A 14 3.95 5.66 -8.89
C VAL A 14 3.33 5.81 -7.51
N ALA A 15 4.16 5.72 -6.48
CA ALA A 15 3.81 6.07 -5.11
C ALA A 15 4.70 7.22 -4.63
N HIS A 16 4.09 8.17 -3.92
CA HIS A 16 4.79 9.26 -3.25
C HIS A 16 4.54 9.09 -1.76
N ILE A 17 5.61 8.91 -0.99
CA ILE A 17 5.52 8.58 0.43
C ILE A 17 6.37 9.56 1.23
N LEU A 18 5.79 10.10 2.29
CA LEU A 18 6.46 10.83 3.34
C LEU A 18 6.55 9.95 4.59
N PHE A 19 7.77 9.63 4.97
CA PHE A 19 8.07 9.01 6.25
C PHE A 19 8.50 10.08 7.26
N LEU A 20 7.90 10.06 8.44
CA LEU A 20 8.35 10.82 9.61
C LEU A 20 8.95 9.83 10.60
N LYS A 21 10.28 9.71 10.61
CA LYS A 21 11.03 8.79 11.49
C LYS A 21 11.70 9.60 12.59
N ASN A 22 11.33 9.37 13.85
CA ASN A 22 11.90 10.09 14.99
C ASN A 22 11.94 11.63 14.79
N GLY A 23 10.87 12.19 14.21
CA GLY A 23 10.74 13.63 13.92
C GLY A 23 11.46 14.13 12.65
N LYS A 24 12.17 13.28 11.90
CA LYS A 24 12.80 13.64 10.62
C LYS A 24 11.93 13.23 9.44
N ALA A 25 11.75 14.16 8.51
CA ALA A 25 10.99 13.95 7.28
C ALA A 25 11.86 13.37 6.17
N HIS A 26 11.37 12.29 5.55
CA HIS A 26 12.00 11.63 4.41
C HIS A 26 10.94 11.41 3.34
N PHE A 27 11.10 12.09 2.20
CA PHE A 27 10.20 11.95 1.05
C PHE A 27 10.81 10.99 0.05
N VAL A 28 10.00 10.05 -0.44
CA VAL A 28 10.42 9.02 -1.38
C VAL A 28 9.37 8.88 -2.47
N GLU A 29 9.85 8.77 -3.70
CA GLU A 29 9.05 8.32 -4.84
C GLU A 29 9.44 6.88 -5.15
N SER A 30 8.45 6.02 -5.40
CA SER A 30 8.66 4.65 -5.84
C SER A 30 7.85 4.37 -7.09
N THR A 31 8.50 3.78 -8.08
CA THR A 31 7.85 3.20 -9.26
C THR A 31 7.64 1.70 -9.10
N ASN A 32 8.00 1.12 -7.94
CA ASN A 32 7.84 -0.31 -7.66
C ASN A 32 6.63 -0.51 -6.76
N VAL A 33 5.47 -0.48 -7.40
CA VAL A 33 4.16 -0.57 -6.77
C VAL A 33 3.41 -1.76 -7.32
N SER A 34 2.92 -2.63 -6.44
CA SER A 34 2.12 -3.81 -6.78
C SER A 34 0.75 -3.72 -6.12
N ALA A 35 -0.31 -4.11 -6.84
CA ALA A 35 -1.66 -4.10 -6.31
C ALA A 35 -2.52 -5.21 -6.90
N SER A 36 -3.56 -5.57 -6.15
CA SER A 36 -4.70 -6.36 -6.62
C SER A 36 -5.98 -5.83 -5.96
N LEU A 37 -7.11 -6.48 -6.21
CA LEU A 37 -8.36 -6.15 -5.49
C LEU A 37 -8.29 -6.45 -3.99
N ARG A 38 -7.28 -7.18 -3.50
CA ARG A 38 -7.19 -7.61 -2.08
C ARG A 38 -5.95 -7.11 -1.35
N HIS A 39 -4.96 -6.60 -2.07
CA HIS A 39 -3.65 -6.27 -1.52
C HIS A 39 -3.00 -5.09 -2.24
N PHE A 40 -2.07 -4.43 -1.56
CA PHE A 40 -1.15 -3.46 -2.12
C PHE A 40 0.24 -3.53 -1.47
N ALA A 41 1.28 -3.28 -2.25
CA ALA A 41 2.65 -3.13 -1.77
C ALA A 41 3.36 -1.97 -2.49
N VAL A 42 4.10 -1.16 -1.73
CA VAL A 42 5.14 -0.26 -2.24
C VAL A 42 6.48 -0.72 -1.75
N TYR A 43 7.41 -0.91 -2.68
CA TYR A 43 8.81 -1.16 -2.37
C TYR A 43 9.59 0.10 -2.67
N THR A 44 10.24 0.66 -1.66
CA THR A 44 11.08 1.84 -1.80
C THR A 44 12.54 1.40 -1.75
N ALA A 45 13.40 1.96 -2.61
CA ALA A 45 14.81 1.57 -2.66
C ALA A 45 15.54 1.86 -1.32
N ASP A 46 15.19 2.98 -0.67
CA ASP A 46 15.95 3.52 0.47
C ASP A 46 15.13 3.67 1.77
N ALA A 47 13.87 3.21 1.79
CA ALA A 47 13.01 3.33 2.98
C ALA A 47 12.25 2.03 3.32
N GLY A 48 12.58 0.92 2.66
CA GLY A 48 11.95 -0.38 2.88
C GLY A 48 10.62 -0.56 2.14
N SER A 49 9.63 -1.21 2.75
CA SER A 49 8.36 -1.56 2.09
C SER A 49 7.14 -1.30 2.95
N VAL A 50 6.06 -0.82 2.33
CA VAL A 50 4.72 -0.71 2.94
C VAL A 50 3.79 -1.70 2.25
N THR A 51 3.19 -2.61 3.01
CA THR A 51 2.29 -3.65 2.48
C THR A 51 0.96 -3.63 3.20
N ALA A 52 -0.15 -3.68 2.47
CA ALA A 52 -1.50 -3.67 3.01
C ALA A 52 -2.33 -4.83 2.43
N GLU A 53 -3.03 -5.54 3.29
CA GLU A 53 -4.06 -6.51 2.93
C GLU A 53 -5.42 -5.98 3.38
N TYR A 54 -6.40 -5.94 2.48
CA TYR A 54 -7.69 -5.31 2.76
C TYR A 54 -8.68 -6.22 3.50
N GLY A 55 -8.36 -7.52 3.64
CA GLY A 55 -9.25 -8.53 4.22
C GLY A 55 -10.51 -8.86 3.40
N GLN A 56 -10.79 -8.10 2.33
CA GLN A 56 -11.90 -8.29 1.40
C GLN A 56 -11.48 -7.90 -0.03
N THR A 57 -12.29 -8.27 -1.02
CA THR A 57 -12.11 -7.86 -2.42
C THR A 57 -12.74 -6.49 -2.66
N LEU A 58 -11.95 -5.54 -3.15
CA LEU A 58 -12.36 -4.16 -3.43
C LEU A 58 -12.80 -4.03 -4.89
N PHE A 59 -14.05 -4.35 -5.19
CA PHE A 59 -14.60 -4.14 -6.54
C PHE A 59 -14.78 -2.65 -6.86
N PRO A 60 -14.68 -2.25 -8.14
CA PRO A 60 -14.89 -0.86 -8.52
C PRO A 60 -16.26 -0.32 -8.10
N ARG A 61 -16.27 0.89 -7.55
CA ARG A 61 -17.48 1.62 -7.14
C ARG A 61 -17.18 3.12 -7.04
N ALA A 62 -18.22 3.95 -7.04
CA ALA A 62 -18.07 5.41 -6.99
C ALA A 62 -17.48 5.92 -5.66
N GLU A 63 -17.90 5.32 -4.54
CA GLU A 63 -17.44 5.72 -3.21
C GLU A 63 -16.13 5.02 -2.81
N PRO A 64 -15.15 5.73 -2.24
CA PRO A 64 -13.92 5.08 -1.83
C PRO A 64 -14.15 4.06 -0.70
N TYR A 65 -13.28 3.07 -0.60
CA TYR A 65 -13.14 2.24 0.59
C TYR A 65 -12.30 3.00 1.61
N VAL A 66 -12.75 3.02 2.87
CA VAL A 66 -12.07 3.70 3.97
C VAL A 66 -11.84 2.69 5.08
N PHE A 67 -10.60 2.63 5.57
CA PHE A 67 -10.17 1.72 6.62
C PHE A 67 -9.47 2.52 7.72
N ASP A 68 -10.07 2.56 8.92
CA ASP A 68 -9.48 3.23 10.09
C ASP A 68 -8.58 2.26 10.85
N LEU A 69 -7.39 2.70 11.26
CA LEU A 69 -6.39 1.82 11.86
C LEU A 69 -6.22 2.09 13.36
N PRO A 70 -5.90 1.05 14.16
CA PRO A 70 -5.90 -0.37 13.79
C PRO A 70 -7.33 -0.87 13.55
N GLY A 71 -7.48 -1.88 12.70
CA GLY A 71 -8.74 -2.58 12.51
C GLY A 71 -8.52 -3.97 11.93
N ALA A 72 -9.53 -4.82 12.02
CA ALA A 72 -9.54 -6.16 11.42
C ALA A 72 -10.76 -6.22 10.47
N PRO A 73 -10.71 -7.00 9.37
CA PRO A 73 -9.70 -8.01 8.99
C PRO A 73 -8.54 -7.50 8.12
N TYR A 74 -8.41 -6.19 7.88
CA TYR A 74 -7.30 -5.62 7.13
C TYR A 74 -6.04 -5.52 7.99
N ASN A 75 -4.87 -5.53 7.35
CA ASN A 75 -3.61 -5.26 8.02
C ASN A 75 -2.74 -4.37 7.15
N ILE A 76 -1.90 -3.57 7.77
CA ILE A 76 -0.83 -2.85 7.10
C ILE A 76 0.44 -3.03 7.91
N ASP A 77 1.50 -3.38 7.20
CA ASP A 77 2.81 -3.58 7.78
C ASP A 77 3.80 -2.69 7.07
N TYR A 78 4.82 -2.29 7.81
CA TYR A 78 5.95 -1.57 7.30
C TYR A 78 7.24 -2.31 7.66
N ARG A 79 8.14 -2.42 6.69
CA ARG A 79 9.50 -2.89 6.92
C ARG A 79 10.45 -1.77 6.55
N ASP A 80 11.37 -1.41 7.44
CA ASP A 80 12.37 -0.38 7.14
C ASP A 80 13.55 -0.93 6.33
N GLU A 81 14.47 -0.04 5.96
CA GLU A 81 15.71 -0.30 5.24
C GLU A 81 16.69 -1.21 6.01
N GLU A 82 16.62 -1.23 7.34
CA GLU A 82 17.41 -2.12 8.20
C GLU A 82 16.74 -3.50 8.34
N GLY A 83 15.53 -3.65 7.81
CA GLY A 83 14.74 -4.85 7.86
C GLY A 83 13.89 -5.00 9.13
N VAL A 84 13.84 -3.98 10.00
CA VAL A 84 12.98 -3.95 11.19
C VAL A 84 11.53 -3.94 10.74
N TYR A 85 10.73 -4.78 11.38
CA TYR A 85 9.35 -5.02 10.98
C TYR A 85 8.39 -4.38 11.98
N PHE A 86 7.51 -3.54 11.44
CA PHE A 86 6.47 -2.81 12.13
C PHE A 86 5.14 -3.41 11.69
N ILE A 87 4.49 -4.13 12.59
CA ILE A 87 3.24 -4.84 12.32
C ILE A 87 2.15 -4.14 13.12
N ARG A 88 0.96 -4.02 12.52
CA ARG A 88 -0.23 -3.41 13.15
C ARG A 88 0.03 -1.95 13.58
N PRO A 89 -0.35 -0.97 12.75
CA PRO A 89 -0.22 0.43 13.13
C PRO A 89 -1.07 0.75 14.36
N LEU A 90 -0.59 1.70 15.15
CA LEU A 90 -1.28 2.27 16.30
C LEU A 90 -2.46 3.16 15.91
N SER A 91 -2.37 3.82 14.75
CA SER A 91 -3.40 4.70 14.24
C SER A 91 -3.25 4.95 12.75
N GLY A 92 -4.27 5.55 12.14
CA GLY A 92 -4.20 6.11 10.79
C GLY A 92 -5.42 5.75 9.97
N GLN A 93 -5.37 6.05 8.67
CA GLN A 93 -6.44 5.72 7.75
C GLN A 93 -5.89 5.36 6.36
N ILE A 94 -6.46 4.33 5.75
CA ILE A 94 -6.22 3.99 4.35
C ILE A 94 -7.49 4.27 3.56
N ILE A 95 -7.33 4.99 2.45
CA ILE A 95 -8.42 5.23 1.50
C ILE A 95 -8.04 4.58 0.18
N VAL A 96 -8.92 3.75 -0.37
CA VAL A 96 -8.72 3.08 -1.66
C VAL A 96 -9.90 3.38 -2.58
N HIS A 97 -9.61 3.98 -3.73
CA HIS A 97 -10.57 4.11 -4.82
C HIS A 97 -10.19 3.11 -5.91
N SER A 98 -11.08 2.15 -6.16
CA SER A 98 -10.92 1.15 -7.23
C SER A 98 -11.78 1.52 -8.43
N GLU A 99 -11.16 1.53 -9.61
CA GLU A 99 -11.78 1.92 -10.87
C GLU A 99 -11.66 0.78 -11.90
N ASN A 100 -12.69 0.58 -12.72
CA ASN A 100 -12.60 -0.28 -13.90
C ASN A 100 -11.87 0.46 -15.02
N ALA A 101 -10.80 -0.13 -15.56
CA ALA A 101 -9.96 0.42 -16.62
C ALA A 101 -10.19 -0.24 -17.99
N GLY A 102 -11.17 -1.13 -18.10
CA GLY A 102 -11.62 -1.74 -19.34
C GLY A 102 -11.11 -3.17 -19.56
N PRO A 103 -11.41 -3.74 -20.73
CA PRO A 103 -10.96 -5.09 -21.10
C PRO A 103 -9.44 -5.18 -21.33
N PRO A 104 -8.82 -6.32 -21.00
CA PRO A 104 -9.38 -7.45 -20.24
C PRO A 104 -9.47 -7.08 -18.76
N ASN A 105 -10.59 -7.30 -18.07
CA ASN A 105 -10.82 -7.09 -16.60
C ASN A 105 -9.70 -6.31 -15.88
N THR A 106 -9.45 -5.07 -16.31
CA THR A 106 -8.32 -4.27 -15.83
C THR A 106 -8.86 -3.30 -14.81
N TYR A 107 -8.11 -3.10 -13.74
CA TYR A 107 -8.50 -2.25 -12.63
C TYR A 107 -7.37 -1.29 -12.26
N ILE A 108 -7.75 -0.11 -11.77
CA ILE A 108 -6.82 0.86 -11.21
C ILE A 108 -7.19 1.06 -9.75
N ASN A 109 -6.23 0.85 -8.85
CA ASN A 109 -6.36 1.26 -7.46
C ASN A 109 -5.57 2.55 -7.24
N LYS A 110 -6.26 3.58 -6.74
CA LYS A 110 -5.66 4.81 -6.20
C LYS A 110 -5.77 4.76 -4.69
N ILE A 111 -4.64 4.89 -4.00
CA ILE A 111 -4.53 4.63 -2.57
C ILE A 111 -3.97 5.88 -1.88
N ALA A 112 -4.48 6.20 -0.71
CA ALA A 112 -3.93 7.21 0.18
C ALA A 112 -3.68 6.60 1.57
N PHE A 113 -2.50 6.92 2.12
CA PHE A 113 -2.08 6.62 3.49
C PHE A 113 -2.11 7.92 4.28
N ILE A 114 -2.89 7.95 5.35
CA ILE A 114 -3.06 9.14 6.18
C ILE A 114 -2.64 8.80 7.60
N ASN A 115 -1.54 9.40 8.05
CA ASN A 115 -1.00 9.30 9.40
C ASN A 115 -0.93 7.88 9.95
N ILE A 116 -0.43 6.94 9.13
CA ILE A 116 -0.23 5.55 9.56
C ILE A 116 0.93 5.54 10.54
N ARG A 117 0.64 5.37 11.83
CA ARG A 117 1.64 5.41 12.89
C ARG A 117 1.99 4.01 13.34
N PHE A 118 3.28 3.71 13.44
CA PHE A 118 3.79 2.50 14.06
C PHE A 118 4.75 2.84 15.19
N GLU A 119 4.88 1.90 16.13
CA GLU A 119 5.90 1.90 17.16
C GLU A 119 6.47 0.49 17.27
N SER A 120 7.79 0.36 17.26
CA SER A 120 8.48 -0.91 17.48
C SER A 120 9.84 -0.64 18.11
N GLU A 121 10.16 -1.34 19.21
CA GLU A 121 11.45 -1.23 19.90
C GLU A 121 11.85 0.23 20.26
N GLY A 122 10.87 1.07 20.63
CA GLY A 122 11.09 2.48 20.95
C GLY A 122 11.35 3.39 19.74
N ARG A 123 11.21 2.87 18.51
CA ARG A 123 11.23 3.64 17.27
C ARG A 123 9.80 3.99 16.88
N GLU A 124 9.57 5.28 16.60
CA GLU A 124 8.30 5.75 16.08
C GLU A 124 8.42 6.14 14.62
N ILE A 125 7.46 5.69 13.83
CA ILE A 125 7.34 6.09 12.43
C ILE A 125 5.90 6.48 12.12
N THR A 126 5.73 7.57 11.38
CA THR A 126 4.45 7.94 10.77
C THR A 126 4.61 7.98 9.26
N ILE A 127 3.68 7.36 8.55
CA ILE A 127 3.70 7.25 7.10
C ILE A 127 2.47 7.96 6.54
N ASN A 128 2.72 8.88 5.62
CA ASN A 128 1.72 9.50 4.77
C ASN A 128 2.09 9.24 3.32
N GLY A 129 1.13 9.11 2.43
CA GLY A 129 1.47 8.92 1.04
C GLY A 129 0.29 8.66 0.14
N THR A 130 0.61 8.53 -1.14
CA THR A 130 -0.33 8.10 -2.16
C THR A 130 0.32 7.04 -3.03
N GLY A 131 -0.50 6.18 -3.62
CA GLY A 131 -0.08 5.18 -4.58
C GLY A 131 -1.11 5.04 -5.67
N LYS A 132 -0.64 4.69 -6.87
CA LYS A 132 -1.49 4.24 -7.95
C LYS A 132 -0.92 2.95 -8.51
N ALA A 133 -1.77 2.00 -8.84
CA ALA A 133 -1.37 0.78 -9.54
C ALA A 133 -2.50 0.32 -10.45
N THR A 134 -2.14 -0.17 -11.63
CA THR A 134 -3.05 -0.78 -12.59
C THR A 134 -2.76 -2.27 -12.61
N PHE A 135 -3.77 -3.13 -12.67
CA PHE A 135 -3.57 -4.58 -12.72
C PHE A 135 -4.69 -5.26 -13.50
N ILE A 136 -4.40 -6.44 -14.04
CA ILE A 136 -5.33 -7.29 -14.77
C ILE A 136 -5.72 -8.47 -13.86
N PHE A 137 -6.98 -8.90 -13.90
CA PHE A 137 -7.51 -10.05 -13.13
C PHE A 137 -7.95 -11.19 -14.05
#